data_AF-A0A7C3THX1-F1
#
_entry.id   AF-A0A7C3THX1-F1
#
_cell.length_a   1.000
_cell.length_b   1.000
_cell.length_c   1.000
_cell.angle_alpha   90.00
_cell.angle_beta   90.00
_cell.angle_gamma   90.00
#
_symmetry.space_group_name_H-M   'P 1'
#
loop_
_entity.id
_entity.type
_entity.pdbx_description
1 polymer ?
#
loop_
_entity_poly.entity_id
_entity_poly.type
_entity_poly.pdbx_seq_one_letter_code
_entity_poly.pdbx_strand_id
1 'polypeptide(L)' 'MIDISSKDDVYREATAVGRLRLRPETAKMIREGKVEKGDPLSVAEVGAMLAAKNTSQLLPLCHPIPLT' A
#
# COMPACT_ATOMS: atom_id res chain seq x y z
N MET A 1 -14.05 14.50 -9.85
CA MET A 1 -13.78 14.85 -8.44
C MET A 1 -15.01 15.57 -7.92
N ILE A 2 -15.61 15.10 -6.82
CA ILE A 2 -16.77 15.78 -6.21
C ILE A 2 -16.27 16.88 -5.27
N ASP A 3 -16.95 18.02 -5.20
CA ASP A 3 -16.60 19.04 -4.22
C ASP A 3 -16.82 18.50 -2.80
N ILE A 4 -15.84 18.69 -1.93
CA ILE A 4 -15.85 18.27 -0.53
C ILE A 4 -15.63 19.44 0.44
N SER A 5 -15.62 20.68 -0.05
CA SER A 5 -15.31 21.89 0.74
C SER A 5 -16.28 22.14 1.90
N SER A 6 -17.50 21.60 1.83
CA SER A 6 -18.51 21.70 2.88
C SER A 6 -18.38 20.64 3.98
N LYS A 7 -17.44 19.70 3.86
CA LYS A 7 -17.21 18.66 4.86
C LYS A 7 -16.21 19.15 5.90
N ASP A 8 -16.49 18.87 7.17
CA ASP A 8 -15.58 19.20 8.26
C ASP A 8 -14.28 18.38 8.20
N ASP A 9 -13.19 19.03 8.63
CA ASP A 9 -11.91 18.40 8.89
C ASP A 9 -11.99 17.61 10.20
N VAL A 10 -11.94 16.29 10.08
CA VAL A 10 -12.00 15.34 11.19
C VAL A 10 -10.94 14.28 11.01
N TYR A 11 -10.56 13.61 12.09
CA TYR A 11 -9.69 12.43 12.02
C TYR A 11 -10.36 11.33 11.17
N ARG A 12 -9.62 10.80 10.20
CA ARG A 12 -10.08 9.73 9.32
C ARG A 12 -9.04 8.61 9.30
N GLU A 13 -9.51 7.39 9.48
CA GLU A 13 -8.69 6.18 9.44
C GLU A 13 -9.40 5.10 8.64
N ALA A 14 -8.61 4.27 7.95
CA ALA A 14 -9.10 3.09 7.25
C ALA A 14 -8.06 1.98 7.32
N THR A 15 -8.52 0.74 7.48
CA THR A 15 -7.67 -0.46 7.44
C THR A 15 -8.09 -1.36 6.28
N ALA A 16 -7.12 -1.89 5.54
CA ALA A 16 -7.34 -2.85 4.47
C ALA A 16 -6.39 -4.05 4.62
N VAL A 17 -6.83 -5.24 4.20
CA VAL A 17 -6.04 -6.48 4.27
C VAL A 17 -6.07 -7.18 2.92
N GLY A 18 -4.92 -7.71 2.50
CA GLY A 18 -4.78 -8.53 1.29
C GLY A 18 -4.00 -9.82 1.59
N ARG A 19 -4.18 -10.84 0.74
CA ARG A 19 -3.44 -12.10 0.86
C ARG A 19 -2.90 -12.53 -0.50
N LEU A 20 -1.62 -12.86 -0.54
CA LEU A 20 -0.97 -13.48 -1.70
C LEU A 20 -0.67 -14.95 -1.40
N ARG A 21 -1.22 -15.86 -2.21
CA ARG A 21 -0.92 -17.29 -2.11
C ARG A 21 0.30 -17.61 -2.97
N LEU A 22 1.32 -18.18 -2.34
CA LEU A 22 2.57 -18.56 -2.98
C LEU A 22 2.74 -20.08 -3.00
N ARG A 23 3.66 -20.56 -3.84
CA ARG A 23 4.14 -21.94 -3.77
C ARG A 23 4.92 -22.15 -2.45
N PRO A 24 4.89 -23.35 -1.85
CA PRO A 24 5.61 -23.62 -0.61
C PRO A 24 7.10 -23.30 -0.69
N GLU A 25 7.74 -23.57 -1.82
CA GLU A 25 9.17 -23.34 -2.05
C GLU A 25 9.49 -21.85 -2.07
N THR A 26 8.63 -21.03 -2.70
CA THR A 26 8.77 -19.57 -2.71
C THR A 26 8.66 -19.01 -1.29
N ALA A 27 7.65 -19.42 -0.53
CA ALA A 27 7.49 -18.98 0.85
C ALA A 27 8.68 -19.37 1.73
N LYS A 28 9.27 -20.56 1.50
CA LYS A 28 10.48 -21.00 2.18
C LYS A 28 11.68 -20.10 1.86
N MET A 29 11.93 -19.79 0.58
CA MET A 29 13.04 -18.90 0.20
C MET A 29 12.94 -17.51 0.82
N ILE A 30 11.72 -16.95 0.91
CA ILE A 30 11.47 -15.66 1.57
C ILE A 30 11.86 -15.73 3.04
N ARG A 31 11.38 -16.75 3.77
CA ARG A 31 11.68 -16.91 5.20
C ARG A 31 13.18 -17.14 5.48
N GLU A 32 13.89 -17.77 4.55
CA GLU A 32 15.33 -18.04 4.65
C GLU A 32 16.20 -16.88 4.15
N GLY A 33 15.61 -15.80 3.63
CA GLY A 33 16.36 -14.67 3.08
C GLY A 33 17.16 -14.99 1.81
N LYS A 34 16.75 -16.01 1.05
CA LYS A 34 17.47 -16.53 -0.13
C LYS A 34 16.90 -16.05 -1.46
N VAL A 35 16.12 -14.98 -1.45
CA VAL A 35 15.55 -14.38 -2.67
C VAL A 35 16.65 -13.57 -3.36
N GLU A 36 17.00 -13.95 -4.59
CA GLU A 36 18.08 -13.33 -5.38
C GLU A 36 17.91 -11.80 -5.55
N LYS A 37 16.66 -11.35 -5.70
CA LYS A 37 16.33 -9.92 -5.87
C LYS A 37 16.39 -9.11 -4.57
N GLY A 38 16.78 -9.72 -3.45
CA GLY A 38 16.75 -9.10 -2.12
C GLY A 38 15.47 -9.46 -1.33
N ASP A 39 15.32 -8.85 -0.15
CA ASP A 39 14.20 -9.12 0.74
C ASP A 39 12.87 -8.54 0.21
N PRO A 40 11.90 -9.38 -0.20
CA PRO A 40 10.64 -8.89 -0.74
C PRO A 40 9.72 -8.26 0.31
N LEU A 41 9.87 -8.55 1.61
CA LEU A 41 9.01 -7.96 2.65
C LEU A 41 9.37 -6.49 2.88
N SER A 42 10.65 -6.20 3.11
CA SER A 42 11.14 -4.82 3.24
C SER A 42 10.81 -3.99 1.99
N VAL A 43 10.98 -4.55 0.79
CA VAL A 43 10.63 -3.87 -0.46
C VAL A 43 9.12 -3.64 -0.58
N ALA A 44 8.29 -4.59 -0.14
CA ALA A 44 6.84 -4.45 -0.15
C ALA A 44 6.35 -3.34 0.78
N GLU A 45 6.96 -3.14 1.95
CA GLU A 45 6.63 -2.04 2.87
C GLU A 45 6.86 -0.67 2.23
N VAL A 46 8.03 -0.47 1.60
CA VAL A 46 8.34 0.76 0.87
C VAL A 46 7.36 0.95 -0.30
N GLY A 47 7.09 -0.12 -1.04
CA GLY A 47 6.11 -0.12 -2.13
C GLY A 47 4.71 0.28 -1.66
N ALA A 48 4.27 -0.21 -0.49
CA ALA A 48 2.97 0.12 0.10
C ALA A 48 2.89 1.61 0.49
N MET A 49 3.92 2.16 1.14
CA MET A 49 3.98 3.58 1.47
C MET A 49 3.94 4.48 0.22
N LEU A 50 4.64 4.09 -0.85
CA LEU A 50 4.60 4.82 -2.11
C LEU A 50 3.23 4.70 -2.78
N ALA A 51 2.62 3.51 -2.78
CA ALA A 51 1.29 3.31 -3.34
C ALA A 51 0.24 4.17 -2.62
N ALA A 52 0.25 4.19 -1.28
CA ALA A 52 -0.68 4.99 -0.48
C ALA A 52 -0.59 6.49 -0.84
N LYS A 53 0.62 7.05 -0.89
CA LYS A 53 0.86 8.46 -1.22
C LYS A 53 0.50 8.82 -2.66
N ASN A 54 0.59 7.88 -3.60
CA ASN A 54 0.30 8.11 -5.01
C ASN A 54 -1.14 7.70 -5.41
N THR A 55 -2.01 7.36 -4.45
CA THR A 55 -3.39 6.90 -4.71
C THR A 55 -4.16 7.85 -5.65
N SER A 56 -4.08 9.17 -5.45
CA SER A 56 -4.79 10.16 -6.26
C SER A 56 -4.23 10.32 -7.68
N GLN A 57 -3.01 9.86 -7.94
CA GLN A 57 -2.44 9.80 -9.28
C GLN A 57 -2.87 8.53 -10.03
N LEU A 58 -3.12 7.44 -9.28
CA LEU A 58 -3.49 6.13 -9.82
C LEU A 58 -5.00 6.00 -10.05
N LEU A 59 -5.83 6.58 -9.18
CA LEU A 59 -7.29 6.44 -9.20
C LEU A 59 -7.96 7.73 -9.71
N PRO A 60 -8.65 7.72 -10.86
CA PRO A 60 -9.11 8.93 -11.55
C PRO A 60 -10.03 9.87 -10.75
N LEU A 61 -10.74 9.35 -9.76
CA LEU A 61 -11.73 10.12 -8.99
C LEU A 61 -11.32 10.38 -7.53
N CYS A 62 -10.10 10.02 -7.15
CA CYS A 62 -9.58 10.27 -5.80
C CYS A 62 -9.11 11.73 -5.64
N HIS A 63 -9.41 12.31 -4.48
CA HIS A 63 -8.83 13.57 -4.05
C HIS A 63 -7.38 13.37 -3.57
N PRO A 64 -6.49 14.34 -3.79
CA PRO A 64 -5.20 14.36 -3.09
C PRO A 64 -5.45 14.60 -1.60
N ILE A 65 -4.95 13.71 -0.74
CA ILE A 65 -5.11 13.79 0.72
C ILE A 65 -3.72 13.86 1.37
N PRO A 66 -3.46 14.80 2.31
CA PRO A 66 -2.25 14.79 3.11
C PRO A 66 -2.31 13.63 4.12
N LEU A 67 -1.56 12.56 3.85
CA LEU A 67 -1.43 11.43 4.77
C LEU A 67 -0.56 11.81 5.99
N THR A 68 -0.95 11.32 7.17
CA THR A 68 -0.27 11.53 8.47
C THR A 68 0.32 10.24 9.00
#